data_AF-A0AB73JGN1-F1
#
_entry.id   AF-A0AB73JGN1-F1
#
_cell.length_a   1.000
_cell.length_b   1.000
_cell.length_c   1.000
_cell.angle_alpha   90.00
_cell.angle_beta   90.00
_cell.angle_gamma   90.00
#
_symmetry.space_group_name_H-M   'P 1'
#
loop_
_entity.id
_entity.type
_entity.pdbx_description
1 polymer ?
#
loop_
_entity_poly.entity_id
_entity_poly.type
_entity_poly.pdbx_seq_one_letter_code
_entity_poly.pdbx_strand_id
1 'polypeptide(L)'
;MSRKLLFEDASVAQCDLAIKTRNRLLKDLEENDFEDIFDSKVINYREFKKHNIIDYLIAKDDVIFFIENKNVKTSSVLANTLMKMNRL
;
A
#
# COMPACT_ATOMS: atom_id res chain seq x y z
N MET A 1 13.35 10.14 -8.24
CA MET A 1 12.80 9.15 -7.30
C MET A 1 12.65 9.84 -5.95
N SER A 2 11.47 9.79 -5.32
CA SER A 2 11.33 10.25 -3.92
C SER A 2 12.28 9.41 -3.05
N ARG A 3 12.97 10.05 -2.09
CA ARG A 3 13.95 9.37 -1.23
C ARG A 3 13.18 8.43 -0.31
N LYS A 4 13.53 7.14 -0.30
CA LYS A 4 12.97 6.16 0.64
C LYS A 4 13.45 6.51 2.06
N LEU A 5 12.55 6.43 3.06
CA LEU A 5 12.90 6.52 4.48
C LEU A 5 12.60 5.17 5.13
N LEU A 6 13.63 4.50 5.65
CA LEU A 6 13.48 3.22 6.32
C LEU A 6 12.87 3.41 7.71
N PHE A 7 12.24 2.38 8.26
CA PHE A 7 11.70 2.45 9.63
C PHE A 7 12.80 2.61 10.69
N GLU A 8 13.98 2.05 10.47
CA GLU A 8 15.12 2.17 11.40
C GLU A 8 15.69 3.60 11.48
N ASP A 9 15.58 4.36 10.39
CA ASP A 9 16.11 5.73 10.27
C ASP A 9 15.08 6.81 10.66
N ALA A 10 13.81 6.43 10.78
CA ALA A 10 12.72 7.37 11.02
C ALA A 10 12.57 7.72 12.50
N SER A 11 12.11 8.94 12.77
CA SER A 11 11.74 9.33 14.14
C SER A 11 10.57 8.49 14.66
N VAL A 12 10.48 8.32 15.98
CA VAL A 12 9.39 7.58 16.64
C VAL A 12 8.00 8.06 16.18
N ALA A 13 7.79 9.37 16.08
CA ALA A 13 6.52 9.95 15.63
C ALA A 13 6.19 9.59 14.16
N GLN A 14 7.19 9.52 13.29
CA GLN A 14 7.02 9.09 11.90
C GLN A 14 6.70 7.60 11.82
N CYS A 15 7.40 6.77 12.59
CA CYS A 15 7.13 5.34 12.69
C CYS A 15 5.70 5.08 13.16
N ASP A 16 5.25 5.76 14.21
CA ASP A 16 3.88 5.62 14.74
C ASP A 16 2.83 5.97 13.68
N LEU A 17 3.03 7.06 12.94
CA LEU A 17 2.10 7.47 11.88
C LEU A 17 2.08 6.47 10.72
N ALA A 18 3.24 5.96 10.34
CA ALA A 18 3.37 4.98 9.28
C ALA A 18 2.73 3.64 9.67
N ILE A 19 2.97 3.16 10.89
CA ILE A 19 2.35 1.93 11.42
C ILE A 19 0.83 2.07 11.48
N LYS A 20 0.32 3.19 12.01
CA LYS A 20 -1.13 3.45 12.04
C LYS A 20 -1.75 3.42 10.64
N THR A 21 -1.07 4.03 9.67
CA THR A 21 -1.56 4.05 8.29
C THR A 21 -1.53 2.65 7.68
N ARG A 22 -0.43 1.90 7.86
CA ARG A 22 -0.32 0.51 7.41
C ARG A 22 -1.45 -0.35 7.99
N ASN A 23 -1.68 -0.28 9.30
CA ASN A 23 -2.72 -1.05 9.97
C ASN A 23 -4.12 -0.70 9.46
N ARG A 24 -4.40 0.59 9.21
CA ARG A 24 -5.65 1.02 8.58
C ARG A 24 -5.81 0.41 7.19
N LEU A 25 -4.79 0.49 6.33
CA LEU A 25 -4.85 -0.07 4.97
C LEU A 25 -5.09 -1.59 4.99
N LEU A 26 -4.40 -2.31 5.89
CA LEU A 26 -4.57 -3.75 6.05
C LEU A 26 -5.97 -4.11 6.56
N LYS A 27 -6.48 -3.36 7.54
CA LYS A 27 -7.84 -3.53 8.07
C LYS A 27 -8.89 -3.26 7.00
N ASP A 28 -8.76 -2.16 6.27
CA ASP A 28 -9.67 -1.83 5.17
C ASP A 28 -9.66 -2.94 4.12
N LEU A 29 -8.47 -3.43 3.75
CA LEU A 29 -8.33 -4.57 2.85
C LEU A 29 -9.06 -5.80 3.37
N GLU A 30 -8.91 -6.15 4.64
CA GLU A 30 -9.57 -7.31 5.24
C GLU A 30 -11.09 -7.18 5.25
N GLU A 31 -11.61 -6.02 5.67
CA GLU A 31 -13.03 -5.78 5.93
C GLU A 31 -13.86 -5.42 4.68
N ASN A 32 -13.22 -4.94 3.61
CA ASN A 32 -13.93 -4.49 2.41
C ASN A 32 -13.64 -5.38 1.20
N ASP A 33 -14.62 -5.41 0.29
CA ASP A 33 -14.44 -6.01 -1.02
C ASP A 33 -13.78 -5.02 -1.98
N PHE A 34 -12.62 -5.41 -2.49
CA PHE A 34 -11.86 -4.66 -3.49
C PHE A 34 -11.59 -5.52 -4.73
N GLU A 35 -12.30 -6.63 -4.93
CA GLU A 35 -12.13 -7.52 -6.09
C GLU A 35 -12.19 -6.75 -7.42
N ASP A 36 -13.07 -5.76 -7.55
CA ASP A 36 -13.16 -4.88 -8.72
C ASP A 36 -11.86 -4.13 -9.05
N ILE A 37 -11.02 -3.83 -8.05
CA ILE A 37 -9.72 -3.16 -8.24
C ILE A 37 -8.66 -4.16 -8.73
N PHE A 38 -8.82 -5.43 -8.36
CA PHE A 38 -7.95 -6.53 -8.76
C PHE A 38 -8.33 -7.11 -10.11
N ASP A 39 -9.57 -6.91 -10.59
CA ASP A 39 -10.01 -7.42 -11.88
C ASP A 39 -9.27 -6.71 -13.02
N SER A 40 -8.28 -7.41 -13.56
CA SER A 40 -7.28 -6.90 -14.51
C SER A 40 -7.85 -6.60 -15.90
N LYS A 41 -9.11 -6.98 -16.17
CA LYS A 41 -9.75 -6.89 -17.49
C LYS A 41 -9.80 -5.47 -18.06
N VAL A 42 -9.72 -4.44 -17.21
CA VAL A 42 -9.75 -3.04 -17.65
C VAL A 42 -8.33 -2.47 -17.86
N ILE A 43 -7.29 -3.05 -17.26
CA ILE A 43 -5.99 -2.36 -17.12
C ILE A 43 -4.75 -3.21 -17.49
N ASN A 44 -4.95 -4.41 -18.04
CA ASN A 44 -3.86 -5.27 -18.56
C ASN A 44 -2.75 -5.51 -17.51
N TYR A 45 -3.14 -5.58 -16.23
CA TYR A 45 -2.24 -5.89 -15.13
C TYR A 45 -1.98 -7.39 -15.07
N ARG A 46 -0.79 -7.80 -14.60
CA ARG A 46 -0.61 -9.16 -14.06
C ARG A 46 -1.74 -9.45 -13.08
N GLU A 47 -2.24 -10.68 -13.07
CA GLU A 47 -3.28 -11.09 -12.11
C GLU A 47 -2.72 -10.99 -10.68
N PHE A 48 -2.99 -9.86 -10.03
CA PHE A 48 -2.68 -9.63 -8.63
C PHE A 48 -3.88 -10.01 -7.79
N LYS A 49 -3.66 -10.85 -6.80
CA LYS A 49 -4.67 -11.19 -5.80
C LYS A 49 -4.50 -10.28 -4.59
N LYS A 50 -5.58 -10.14 -3.81
CA LYS A 50 -5.61 -9.38 -2.54
C LYS A 50 -4.41 -9.70 -1.62
N HIS A 51 -4.05 -10.97 -1.50
CA HIS A 51 -2.91 -11.40 -0.68
C HIS A 51 -1.57 -10.81 -1.15
N ASN A 52 -1.35 -10.65 -2.46
CA ASN A 52 -0.10 -10.08 -2.98
C ASN A 52 0.09 -8.63 -2.51
N ILE A 53 -1.01 -7.87 -2.37
CA ILE A 53 -0.93 -6.50 -1.86
C ILE A 53 -0.75 -6.47 -0.34
N ILE A 54 -1.41 -7.38 0.39
CA ILE A 54 -1.19 -7.52 1.83
C ILE A 54 0.30 -7.80 2.11
N ASP A 55 0.88 -8.78 1.41
CA ASP A 55 2.30 -9.13 1.53
C ASP A 55 3.20 -7.94 1.17
N TYR A 56 2.87 -7.23 0.08
CA TYR A 56 3.59 -6.02 -0.31
C TYR A 56 3.56 -4.96 0.79
N LEU A 57 2.39 -4.67 1.38
CA LEU A 57 2.25 -3.65 2.43
C LEU A 57 2.96 -4.04 3.73
N ILE A 58 2.98 -5.34 4.06
CA ILE A 58 3.71 -5.86 5.23
C ILE A 58 5.23 -5.71 5.02
N ALA A 59 5.72 -6.12 3.84
CA ALA A 59 7.14 -6.08 3.50
C ALA A 59 7.65 -4.66 3.16
N LYS A 60 6.75 -3.69 2.95
CA LYS A 60 7.12 -2.33 2.56
C LYS A 60 7.79 -1.60 3.73
N ASP A 61 9.11 -1.55 3.69
CA ASP A 61 9.92 -0.78 4.63
C ASP A 61 10.14 0.67 4.16
N ASP A 62 9.05 1.42 3.93
CA ASP A 62 9.10 2.81 3.43
C ASP A 62 8.11 3.68 4.23
N VAL A 63 8.64 4.42 5.20
CA VAL A 63 7.87 5.28 6.09
C VAL A 63 7.17 6.40 5.31
N ILE A 64 7.85 7.01 4.33
CA ILE A 64 7.30 8.11 3.54
C ILE A 64 6.08 7.64 2.77
N PHE A 65 6.13 6.44 2.17
CA PHE A 65 4.98 5.86 1.49
C PHE A 65 3.72 5.83 2.37
N PHE A 66 3.85 5.41 3.63
CA PHE A 66 2.70 5.37 4.53
C PHE A 66 2.25 6.76 4.98
N ILE A 67 3.20 7.66 5.30
CA ILE A 67 2.87 9.02 5.73
C ILE A 67 2.10 9.78 4.63
N GLU A 68 2.55 9.69 3.38
CA GLU A 68 1.90 10.32 2.23
C GLU A 68 0.47 9.79 2.01
N ASN A 69 0.21 8.53 2.35
CA ASN A 69 -1.07 7.87 2.15
C ASN A 69 -2.00 7.89 3.38
N LYS A 70 -1.64 8.59 4.46
CA LYS A 70 -2.39 8.60 5.73
C LYS A 70 -3.88 8.94 5.59
N ASN A 71 -4.20 9.89 4.71
CA ASN A 71 -5.55 10.41 4.49
C ASN A 71 -6.11 10.01 3.11
N VAL A 72 -5.40 9.16 2.37
CA VAL A 72 -5.81 8.70 1.05
C VAL A 72 -6.74 7.50 1.24
N LYS A 73 -7.79 7.40 0.41
CA LYS A 73 -8.70 6.24 0.40
C LYS A 73 -7.93 4.98 0.00
N THR A 74 -8.19 3.88 0.68
CA THR A 74 -7.51 2.60 0.44
C THR A 74 -7.59 2.18 -1.03
N SER A 75 -8.76 2.28 -1.67
CA SER A 75 -8.91 1.99 -3.11
C SER A 75 -7.92 2.74 -4.01
N SER A 76 -7.66 4.03 -3.77
CA SER A 76 -6.68 4.81 -4.53
C SER A 76 -5.24 4.37 -4.24
N VAL A 77 -4.92 4.02 -3.00
CA VAL A 77 -3.61 3.48 -2.62
C VAL A 77 -3.36 2.14 -3.30
N LEU A 78 -4.37 1.28 -3.35
CA LEU A 78 -4.31 -0.03 -4.00
C LEU A 78 -4.09 0.11 -5.51
N ALA A 79 -4.89 0.93 -6.20
CA ALA A 79 -4.72 1.17 -7.63
C ALA A 79 -3.30 1.66 -7.97
N ASN A 80 -2.79 2.64 -7.23
CA ASN A 80 -1.43 3.16 -7.42
C ASN A 80 -0.34 2.10 -7.12
N THR A 81 -0.57 1.25 -6.13
CA THR A 81 0.36 0.17 -5.77
C THR A 81 0.40 -0.89 -6.85
N LEU A 82 -0.76 -1.31 -7.37
CA LEU A 82 -0.88 -2.24 -8.48
C LEU A 82 -0.20 -1.69 -9.75
N MET A 83 -0.42 -0.41 -10.07
CA MET A 83 0.28 0.26 -11.19
C MET A 83 1.81 0.14 -11.06
N LYS A 84 2.34 0.33 -9.84
CA LYS A 84 3.78 0.23 -9.57
C LYS A 84 4.27 -1.21 -9.66
N MET A 85 3.55 -2.15 -9.06
CA MET A 85 3.91 -3.57 -9.07
C MET A 85 3.87 -4.17 -10.48
N ASN A 86 2.97 -3.71 -11.36
CA ASN A 86 2.92 -4.18 -12.74
C ASN A 86 4.09 -3.70 -13.60
N ARG A 87 4.75 -2.61 -13.22
CA ARG A 87 5.93 -2.05 -13.92
C ARG A 87 7.25 -2.71 -13.48
N LEU A 88 7.20 -3.60 -12.48
CA LEU A 88 8.35 -4.38 -11.98
C LEU A 88 8.47 -5.72 -12.72
#